data_AF-A0A4Y2F5J5-F1
#
_entry.id   AF-A0A4Y2F5J5-F1
#
_cell.length_a   1.000
_cell.length_b   1.000
_cell.length_c   1.000
_cell.angle_alpha   90.00
_cell.angle_beta   90.00
_cell.angle_gamma   90.00
#
_symmetry.space_group_name_H-M   'P 1'
#
loop_
_entity.id
_entity.type
_entity.pdbx_description
1 polymer ?
#
loop_
_entity_poly.entity_id
_entity_poly.type
_entity_poly.pdbx_seq_one_letter_code
_entity_poly.pdbx_strand_id
1 'polypeptide(L)'
;MLLNRAVRSVLSKCVVCLRHAKRNMTTPSASLPENIIKDFAVFEIIGLDLAGPLYLKRGSKAWICIYTCAAFRAVHFEFLSSLTTEAFLQSFRRFIARRERPSIIYCDNESNFIGASNYSKAVNWAEMAQFSSIQKIQWLFLLLPPGGVVSGKD
;
A
#
# COMPACT_ATOMS: atom_id res chain seq x y z
N MET A 1 -35.14 -37.69 18.38
CA MET A 1 -34.29 -37.14 17.30
C MET A 1 -34.78 -35.82 16.68
N LEU A 2 -36.07 -35.46 16.73
CA LEU A 2 -36.59 -34.26 16.07
C LEU A 2 -36.31 -32.93 16.81
N LEU A 3 -36.22 -32.95 18.15
CA LEU A 3 -36.03 -31.75 18.97
C LEU A 3 -34.70 -31.01 18.68
N ASN A 4 -33.61 -31.76 18.47
CA ASN A 4 -32.29 -31.17 18.18
C ASN A 4 -32.22 -30.49 16.80
N ARG A 5 -33.04 -30.90 15.83
CA ARG A 5 -33.10 -30.24 14.51
C ARG A 5 -33.79 -28.88 14.60
N ALA A 6 -34.91 -28.80 15.32
CA ALA A 6 -35.64 -27.55 15.51
C ALA A 6 -34.79 -26.51 16.26
N VAL A 7 -34.13 -26.94 17.35
CA VAL A 7 -33.24 -26.07 18.12
C VAL A 7 -32.07 -25.56 17.28
N ARG A 8 -31.40 -26.42 16.49
CA ARG A 8 -30.32 -25.99 15.58
C ARG A 8 -30.81 -25.02 14.51
N SER A 9 -32.02 -25.19 13.99
CA SER A 9 -32.62 -24.30 12.98
C SER A 9 -32.90 -22.90 13.52
N VAL A 10 -33.31 -22.79 14.79
CA VAL A 10 -33.51 -21.49 15.45
C VAL A 10 -32.16 -20.84 15.76
N LEU A 11 -31.21 -21.60 16.31
CA LEU A 11 -29.89 -21.08 16.67
C LEU A 11 -29.07 -20.60 15.45
N SER A 12 -29.21 -21.25 14.29
CA SER A 12 -28.52 -20.85 13.06
C SER A 12 -29.07 -19.58 12.41
N LYS A 13 -30.28 -19.15 12.78
CA LYS A 13 -30.91 -17.91 12.29
C LYS A 13 -30.81 -16.74 13.26
N CYS A 14 -30.48 -17.01 14.53
CA CYS A 14 -30.34 -15.96 15.54
C CYS A 14 -28.98 -15.27 15.43
N VAL A 15 -28.98 -13.98 15.08
CA VAL A 15 -27.75 -13.17 14.92
C VAL A 15 -26.93 -13.09 16.22
N VAL A 16 -27.59 -13.03 17.39
CA VAL A 16 -26.91 -12.99 18.69
C VAL A 16 -26.16 -14.30 18.96
N CYS A 17 -26.80 -15.44 18.71
CA CYS A 17 -26.20 -16.76 18.85
C CYS A 17 -25.08 -16.98 17.83
N LEU A 18 -25.25 -16.53 16.58
CA LEU A 18 -24.21 -16.58 15.56
C LEU A 18 -22.97 -15.76 15.96
N ARG A 19 -23.16 -14.58 16.55
CA ARG A 19 -22.04 -13.76 17.05
C ARG A 19 -21.28 -14.43 18.19
N HIS A 20 -21.99 -15.04 19.15
CA HIS A 20 -21.36 -15.74 20.28
C HIS A 20 -20.72 -17.07 19.86
N ALA A 21 -21.29 -17.75 18.86
CA ALA A 21 -20.75 -18.99 18.31
C ALA A 21 -19.58 -18.78 17.34
N LYS A 22 -19.33 -17.53 16.91
CA LYS A 22 -18.23 -17.20 16.02
C LYS A 22 -16.91 -17.45 16.75
N ARG A 23 -16.20 -18.49 16.36
CA ARG A 23 -14.82 -18.72 16.82
C ARG A 23 -13.94 -17.56 16.37
N ASN A 24 -13.00 -17.17 17.23
CA ASN A 24 -11.91 -16.28 16.87
C ASN A 24 -11.21 -16.84 15.62
N MET A 25 -10.92 -15.97 14.65
CA MET A 25 -10.03 -16.36 13.55
C MET A 25 -8.66 -16.65 14.16
N THR A 26 -8.30 -17.92 14.26
CA THR A 26 -6.92 -18.33 14.49
C THR A 26 -6.20 -18.12 13.17
N THR A 27 -5.49 -17.00 13.04
CA THR A 27 -4.49 -16.84 11.99
C THR A 27 -3.40 -17.88 12.25
N PRO A 28 -3.06 -18.75 11.29
CA PRO A 28 -1.86 -19.57 11.43
C PRO A 28 -0.69 -18.62 11.65
N SER A 29 0.11 -18.85 12.70
CA SER A 29 1.37 -18.14 12.85
C SER A 29 2.21 -18.50 11.63
N ALA A 30 2.38 -17.55 10.72
CA ALA A 30 3.39 -17.68 9.70
C ALA A 30 4.73 -17.85 10.42
N SER A 31 5.51 -18.86 10.02
CA SER A 31 6.87 -18.98 10.50
C SER A 31 7.59 -17.65 10.22
N LEU A 32 8.15 -17.04 11.27
CA LEU A 32 9.10 -15.95 11.06
C LEU A 32 10.20 -16.50 10.16
N PRO A 33 10.51 -15.87 9.02
CA PRO A 33 11.58 -16.35 8.18
C PRO A 33 12.88 -16.31 8.97
N GLU A 34 13.55 -17.46 9.07
CA GLU A 34 14.83 -17.62 9.75
C GLU A 34 15.84 -16.64 9.14
N ASN A 35 16.29 -15.68 9.95
CA ASN A 35 17.40 -14.76 9.66
C ASN A 35 17.39 -14.15 8.24
N ILE A 36 16.40 -13.31 7.94
CA ILE A 36 16.53 -12.35 6.84
C ILE A 36 17.44 -11.20 7.32
N ILE A 37 18.74 -11.45 7.45
CA ILE A 37 19.73 -10.37 7.36
C ILE A 37 19.97 -10.20 5.86
N LYS A 38 19.07 -9.46 5.20
CA LYS A 38 19.34 -8.90 3.89
C LYS A 38 19.85 -7.48 4.14
N ASP A 39 21.02 -7.17 3.60
CA ASP A 39 21.54 -5.81 3.59
C ASP A 39 20.63 -4.97 2.68
N PHE A 40 19.66 -4.31 3.29
CA PHE A 40 18.81 -3.34 2.62
C PHE A 40 19.28 -1.93 3.01
N ALA A 41 19.34 -1.04 2.03
CA ALA A 41 19.53 0.38 2.31
C ALA A 41 18.26 0.98 2.95
N VAL A 42 18.42 2.07 3.71
CA VAL A 42 17.28 2.76 4.33
C VAL A 42 16.40 3.33 3.21
N PHE A 43 15.10 3.02 3.26
CA PHE A 43 14.13 3.36 2.20
C PHE A 43 14.35 2.68 0.84
N GLU A 44 15.13 1.59 0.77
CA GLU A 44 15.22 0.78 -0.44
C GLU A 44 13.87 0.15 -0.79
N ILE A 45 13.20 -0.40 0.23
CA ILE A 45 11.84 -0.92 0.14
C ILE A 45 10.93 -0.04 0.97
N ILE A 46 9.90 0.54 0.33
CA ILE A 46 8.97 1.46 1.00
C ILE A 46 7.51 1.04 0.87
N GLY A 47 6.72 1.44 1.86
CA GLY A 47 5.26 1.51 1.77
C GLY A 47 4.79 2.96 1.62
N LEU A 48 3.77 3.18 0.81
CA LEU A 48 3.08 4.47 0.66
C LEU A 48 1.70 4.40 1.28
N ASP A 49 1.34 5.47 1.97
CA ASP A 49 0.00 5.71 2.49
C ASP A 49 -0.32 7.22 2.43
N LEU A 50 -1.60 7.58 2.41
CA LEU A 50 -2.06 8.96 2.38
C LEU A 50 -3.00 9.24 3.56
N ALA A 51 -2.59 10.18 4.40
CA ALA A 51 -3.40 10.62 5.53
C ALA A 51 -4.08 11.97 5.23
N GLY A 52 -5.38 12.07 5.50
CA GLY A 52 -6.11 13.34 5.40
C GLY A 52 -7.64 13.19 5.29
N PRO A 53 -8.35 14.28 4.98
CA PRO A 53 -7.81 15.63 4.77
C PRO A 53 -7.50 16.35 6.10
N LEU A 54 -6.34 17.00 6.15
CA LEU A 54 -6.04 18.05 7.12
C LEU A 54 -6.60 19.38 6.64
N TYR A 55 -7.05 20.21 7.56
CA TYR A 55 -7.58 21.53 7.25
C TYR A 55 -6.56 22.60 7.65
N LEU A 56 -6.08 23.36 6.68
CA LEU A 56 -5.17 24.48 6.93
C LEU A 56 -5.95 25.69 7.47
N LYS A 57 -5.23 26.66 8.04
CA LYS A 57 -5.81 27.89 8.64
C LYS A 57 -6.76 28.67 7.71
N ARG A 58 -6.63 28.51 6.39
CA ARG A 58 -7.45 29.19 5.36
C ARG A 58 -8.57 28.30 4.79
N GLY A 59 -8.87 27.17 5.42
CA GLY A 59 -9.93 26.25 5.01
C GLY A 59 -9.57 25.32 3.84
N SER A 60 -8.37 25.44 3.27
CA SER A 60 -7.90 24.53 2.23
C SER A 60 -7.59 23.15 2.81
N LYS A 61 -7.98 22.10 2.06
CA LYS A 61 -7.64 20.72 2.39
C LYS A 61 -6.19 20.42 2.02
N ALA A 62 -5.59 19.54 2.79
CA ALA A 62 -4.26 19.03 2.56
C ALA A 62 -4.17 17.56 2.97
N TRP A 63 -3.18 16.87 2.44
CA TRP A 63 -2.89 15.48 2.75
C TRP A 63 -1.42 15.33 3.10
N ILE A 64 -1.11 14.26 3.82
CA ILE A 64 0.26 13.86 4.11
C ILE A 64 0.50 12.54 3.40
N CYS A 65 1.50 12.50 2.53
CA CYS A 65 2.02 11.23 2.02
C CYS A 65 3.04 10.69 3.01
N ILE A 66 2.80 9.45 3.42
CA ILE A 66 3.58 8.72 4.40
C ILE A 66 4.44 7.72 3.64
N TYR A 67 5.76 7.90 3.69
CA TYR A 67 6.75 6.98 3.17
C TYR A 67 7.29 6.16 4.33
N THR A 68 6.94 4.88 4.41
CA THR A 68 7.40 3.97 5.45
C THR A 68 8.51 3.07 4.93
N CYS A 69 9.60 2.91 5.67
CA CYS A 69 10.67 1.98 5.31
C CYS A 69 10.36 0.59 5.85
N ALA A 70 10.39 -0.43 4.99
CA ALA A 70 10.12 -1.81 5.37
C ALA A 70 11.24 -2.42 6.25
N ALA A 71 12.48 -1.97 6.08
CA ALA A 71 13.64 -2.54 6.78
C ALA A 71 13.84 -1.96 8.20
N PHE A 72 13.71 -0.64 8.37
CA PHE A 72 14.18 0.05 9.59
C PHE A 72 13.07 0.73 10.40
N ARG A 73 11.78 0.51 10.09
CA ARG A 73 10.63 1.23 10.69
C ARG A 73 10.75 2.77 10.62
N ALA A 74 11.59 3.29 9.74
CA ALA A 74 11.73 4.71 9.51
C ALA A 74 10.51 5.24 8.75
N VAL A 75 10.04 6.44 9.08
CA VAL A 75 8.90 7.08 8.42
C VAL A 75 9.32 8.47 7.96
N HIS A 76 8.96 8.83 6.73
CA HIS A 76 9.14 10.15 6.17
C HIS A 76 7.79 10.70 5.71
N PHE A 77 7.53 11.96 6.02
CA PHE A 77 6.28 12.63 5.72
C PHE A 77 6.51 13.75 4.72
N GLU A 78 5.66 13.81 3.71
CA GLU A 78 5.62 14.92 2.76
C GLU A 78 4.20 15.45 2.63
N PHE A 79 4.11 16.74 2.34
CA PHE A 79 2.85 17.44 2.22
C PHE A 79 2.30 17.41 0.79
N LEU A 80 1.00 17.19 0.64
CA LEU A 80 0.27 17.23 -0.62
C LEU A 80 -0.87 18.25 -0.54
N SER A 81 -0.97 19.10 -1.57
CA SER A 81 -2.07 20.05 -1.74
C SER A 81 -3.34 19.40 -2.32
N SER A 82 -3.24 18.23 -2.93
CA SER A 82 -4.33 17.47 -3.55
C SER A 82 -3.98 15.99 -3.65
N LEU A 83 -4.98 15.14 -3.89
CA LEU A 83 -4.82 13.70 -4.15
C LEU A 83 -4.53 13.39 -5.63
N THR A 84 -3.98 14.34 -6.39
CA THR A 84 -3.68 14.12 -7.82
C THR A 84 -2.33 13.43 -7.98
N THR A 85 -2.16 12.70 -9.09
CA THR A 85 -0.89 12.07 -9.47
C THR A 85 0.27 13.08 -9.49
N GLU A 86 0.03 14.29 -10.01
CA GLU A 86 1.07 15.32 -10.08
C GLU A 86 1.52 15.79 -8.69
N ALA A 87 0.59 16.04 -7.77
CA ALA A 87 0.93 16.42 -6.41
C ALA A 87 1.73 15.32 -5.70
N PHE A 88 1.36 14.06 -5.92
CA PHE A 88 2.14 12.91 -5.44
C PHE A 88 3.53 12.85 -6.08
N LEU A 89 3.68 13.01 -7.40
CA LEU A 89 4.99 12.98 -8.07
C LEU A 89 5.92 14.09 -7.56
N GLN A 90 5.40 15.28 -7.29
CA GLN A 90 6.17 16.36 -6.67
C GLN A 90 6.63 16.00 -5.26
N SER A 91 5.76 15.38 -4.46
CA SER A 91 6.11 14.82 -3.14
C SER A 91 7.18 13.75 -3.25
N PHE A 92 7.02 12.81 -4.16
CA PHE A 92 7.94 11.71 -4.37
C PHE A 92 9.33 12.19 -4.81
N ARG A 93 9.38 13.22 -5.66
CA ARG A 93 10.65 13.87 -6.03
C ARG A 93 11.38 14.46 -4.84
N ARG A 94 10.67 15.11 -3.91
CA ARG A 94 11.25 15.67 -2.67
C ARG A 94 11.76 14.57 -1.74
N PHE A 95 10.98 13.50 -1.60
CA PHE A 95 11.39 12.32 -0.85
C PHE A 95 12.69 11.74 -1.39
N ILE A 96 12.77 11.43 -2.70
CA ILE A 96 13.98 10.89 -3.34
C ILE A 96 15.18 11.83 -3.14
N ALA A 97 14.98 13.14 -3.29
CA ALA A 97 16.06 14.11 -3.13
C ALA A 97 16.63 14.19 -1.69
N ARG A 98 15.86 13.79 -0.67
CA ARG A 98 16.26 13.84 0.75
C ARG A 98 16.63 12.50 1.36
N ARG A 99 16.19 11.42 0.73
CA ARG A 99 16.40 10.04 1.15
C ARG A 99 17.14 9.37 0.00
N GLU A 100 16.62 8.25 -0.47
CA GLU A 100 17.14 7.55 -1.62
C GLU A 100 16.00 7.19 -2.56
N ARG A 101 16.36 6.83 -3.79
CA ARG A 101 15.40 6.28 -4.74
C ARG A 101 15.09 4.84 -4.32
N PRO A 102 13.82 4.51 -4.01
CA PRO A 102 13.46 3.15 -3.64
C PRO A 102 13.63 2.22 -4.84
N SER A 103 13.87 0.94 -4.58
CA SER A 103 13.81 -0.12 -5.59
C SER A 103 12.39 -0.69 -5.69
N ILE A 104 11.70 -0.83 -4.55
CA ILE A 104 10.37 -1.42 -4.44
C ILE A 104 9.43 -0.50 -3.66
N ILE A 105 8.22 -0.31 -4.20
CA ILE A 105 7.14 0.46 -3.58
C ILE A 105 5.92 -0.43 -3.39
N TYR A 106 5.46 -0.54 -2.15
CA TYR A 106 4.15 -1.09 -1.78
C TYR A 106 3.15 0.06 -1.62
N CYS A 107 1.97 -0.04 -2.22
CA CYS A 107 0.92 0.96 -2.09
C CYS A 107 -0.46 0.34 -2.31
N ASP A 108 -1.52 1.06 -1.97
CA ASP A 108 -2.87 0.70 -2.37
C ASP A 108 -3.18 1.13 -3.81
N ASN A 109 -4.34 0.73 -4.32
CA ASN A 109 -4.78 1.02 -5.69
C ASN A 109 -5.35 2.44 -5.84
N GLU A 110 -4.86 3.42 -5.09
CA GLU A 110 -5.26 4.80 -5.31
C GLU A 110 -4.82 5.29 -6.70
N SER A 111 -5.66 6.13 -7.32
CA SER A 111 -5.48 6.60 -8.69
C SER A 111 -4.21 7.42 -8.88
N ASN A 112 -3.78 8.14 -7.84
CA ASN A 112 -2.53 8.89 -7.79
C ASN A 112 -1.29 8.00 -7.94
N PHE A 113 -1.25 6.84 -7.27
CA PHE A 113 -0.15 5.88 -7.32
C PHE A 113 -0.17 5.08 -8.61
N ILE A 114 -1.36 4.69 -9.09
CA ILE A 114 -1.52 4.05 -10.40
C ILE A 114 -1.00 4.97 -11.50
N GLY A 115 -1.38 6.25 -11.47
CA GLY A 115 -0.91 7.25 -12.42
C GLY A 115 0.61 7.37 -12.41
N ALA A 116 1.24 7.45 -11.23
CA ALA A 116 2.69 7.54 -11.10
C ALA A 116 3.42 6.29 -11.61
N SER A 117 2.89 5.10 -11.32
CA SER A 117 3.37 3.82 -11.87
C SER A 117 3.30 3.83 -13.40
N ASN A 118 2.22 4.35 -13.99
CA ASN A 118 2.06 4.42 -15.43
C ASN A 118 3.08 5.37 -16.09
N TYR A 119 3.35 6.53 -15.48
CA TYR A 119 4.44 7.41 -15.93
C TYR A 119 5.80 6.69 -15.88
N SER A 120 6.07 5.92 -14.82
CA SER A 120 7.29 5.12 -14.73
C SER A 120 7.36 4.03 -15.80
N LYS A 121 6.23 3.49 -16.28
CA LYS A 121 6.21 2.47 -17.33
C LYS A 121 6.42 3.05 -18.73
N ALA A 122 6.03 4.31 -18.95
CA ALA A 122 6.19 5.00 -20.22
C ALA A 122 7.66 5.34 -20.56
N VAL A 123 8.56 5.31 -19.57
CA VAL A 123 10.00 5.50 -19.78
C VAL A 123 10.61 4.32 -20.52
N ASN A 124 11.43 4.60 -21.54
CA ASN A 124 12.21 3.59 -22.23
C ASN A 124 13.40 3.12 -21.36
N TRP A 125 13.16 2.09 -20.54
CA TRP A 125 14.19 1.57 -19.63
C TRP A 125 15.37 0.89 -20.34
N ALA A 126 15.18 0.38 -21.57
CA ALA A 126 16.27 -0.22 -22.33
C ALA A 126 17.32 0.81 -22.76
N GLU A 127 16.85 1.99 -23.16
CA GLU A 127 17.72 3.14 -23.49
C GLU A 127 18.32 3.75 -22.21
N MET A 128 17.53 3.92 -21.15
CA MET A 128 18.05 4.45 -19.89
C MET A 128 19.18 3.60 -19.29
N ALA A 129 19.09 2.27 -19.43
CA ALA A 129 20.14 1.36 -18.97
C ALA A 129 21.48 1.54 -19.71
N GLN A 130 21.48 2.15 -20.90
CA GLN A 130 22.71 2.45 -21.64
C GLN A 130 23.46 3.66 -21.06
N PHE A 131 22.73 4.63 -20.48
CA PHE A 131 23.29 5.89 -20.00
C PHE A 131 23.37 5.99 -18.47
N SER A 132 22.69 5.09 -17.74
CA SER A 132 22.58 5.15 -16.28
C SER A 132 22.44 3.76 -15.67
N SER A 133 22.96 3.59 -14.45
CA SER A 133 22.73 2.39 -13.63
C SER A 133 21.36 2.36 -12.94
N ILE A 134 20.56 3.43 -13.09
CA ILE A 134 19.24 3.56 -12.46
C ILE A 134 18.32 2.46 -12.99
N GLN A 135 17.82 1.66 -12.06
CA GLN A 135 16.84 0.63 -12.34
C GLN A 135 15.40 1.17 -12.28
N LYS A 136 14.51 0.45 -12.97
CA LYS A 136 13.08 0.66 -12.90
C LYS A 136 12.59 0.38 -11.48
N ILE A 137 11.76 1.27 -10.94
CA ILE A 137 11.09 1.03 -9.66
C ILE A 137 10.01 -0.04 -9.86
N GLN A 138 9.99 -1.03 -8.98
CA GLN A 138 8.94 -2.03 -8.92
C GLN A 138 7.79 -1.55 -8.05
N TRP A 139 6.61 -1.42 -8.66
CA TRP A 139 5.37 -1.06 -7.96
C TRP A 139 4.57 -2.32 -7.63
N LEU A 140 4.23 -2.50 -6.36
CA LEU A 140 3.47 -3.62 -5.82
C LEU A 140 2.19 -3.09 -5.16
N PHE A 141 1.06 -3.38 -5.78
CA PHE A 141 -0.25 -2.91 -5.31
C PHE A 141 -0.91 -3.95 -4.41
N LEU A 142 -1.23 -3.58 -3.17
CA LEU A 142 -1.64 -4.48 -2.07
C LEU A 142 -3.01 -5.18 -2.25
N LEU A 143 -3.74 -4.90 -3.33
CA LEU A 143 -5.08 -5.46 -3.61
C LEU A 143 -5.15 -6.34 -4.85
N LEU A 144 -4.02 -6.70 -5.47
CA LEU A 144 -4.05 -7.63 -6.58
C LEU A 144 -3.82 -9.07 -6.08
N PRO A 145 -4.79 -9.99 -6.22
CA PRO A 145 -4.42 -11.39 -6.38
C PRO A 145 -3.48 -11.47 -7.58
N PRO A 146 -2.53 -12.41 -7.61
CA PRO A 146 -1.60 -12.54 -8.73
C PRO A 146 -2.38 -12.72 -10.05
N GLY A 147 -2.44 -11.67 -10.87
CA GLY A 147 -3.10 -11.69 -12.19
C GLY A 147 -4.15 -10.61 -12.51
N GLY A 148 -4.51 -9.70 -11.59
CA GLY A 148 -5.51 -8.66 -11.89
C GLY A 148 -4.94 -7.44 -12.65
N VAL A 149 -5.47 -7.15 -13.83
CA VAL A 149 -5.22 -5.91 -14.59
C VAL A 149 -6.17 -4.81 -14.10
N VAL A 150 -5.65 -3.64 -13.74
CA VAL A 150 -6.47 -2.47 -13.40
C VAL A 150 -6.86 -1.75 -14.70
N SER A 151 -8.10 -1.89 -15.14
CA SER A 151 -8.69 -0.96 -16.12
C SER A 151 -8.94 0.37 -15.42
N GLY A 152 -8.33 1.44 -15.91
CA GLY A 152 -8.68 2.80 -15.51
C GLY A 152 -10.18 3.02 -15.77
N LYS A 153 -10.88 3.54 -14.77
CA LYS A 153 -12.19 4.16 -14.99
C LYS A 153 -11.97 5.66 -15.11
N ASP A 154 -12.41 6.17 -16.24
CA ASP A 154 -12.70 7.59 -16.48
C ASP A 154 -13.73 8.12 -15.47
#